data_AF-A0A2E3RR56-F1
#
_entry.id   AF-A0A2E3RR56-F1
#
_cell.length_a   1.000
_cell.length_b   1.000
_cell.length_c   1.000
_cell.angle_alpha   90.00
_cell.angle_beta   90.00
_cell.angle_gamma   90.00
#
_symmetry.space_group_name_H-M   'P 1'
#
loop_
_entity.id
_entity.type
_entity.pdbx_description
1 polymer ?
#
loop_
_entity_poly.entity_id
_entity_poly.type
_entity_poly.pdbx_seq_one_letter_code
_entity_poly.pdbx_strand_id
1 'polypeptide(L)'
;MDRGILMAESASNLKETAHRVSSRQEKSPMQQNQPAPSSAPRQLPAGPGVMLVSALIFGYFGFLGTGGSWTTPDGTIVPAWLMLDLTLKATAICFAVSAGLYMAAPLLANMAYCLVSMGSALMFILVAILDWIDPDHAAAAGPVLLLIFAAWNGYGAISSLQSLLNRSS
;
A
#
# COMPACT_ATOMS: atom_id res chain seq x y z
N MET A 1 -47.12 -43.63 -48.10
CA MET A 1 -46.48 -42.98 -46.93
C MET A 1 -45.63 -41.84 -47.46
N ASP A 2 -46.00 -40.63 -47.06
CA ASP A 2 -46.03 -39.45 -47.91
C ASP A 2 -44.81 -38.53 -47.67
N ARG A 3 -43.83 -38.56 -48.57
CA ARG A 3 -42.59 -37.78 -48.49
C ARG A 3 -42.77 -36.30 -48.88
N GLY A 4 -43.94 -35.90 -49.37
CA GLY A 4 -44.19 -34.53 -49.83
C GLY A 4 -44.37 -33.49 -48.73
N ILE A 5 -44.82 -33.91 -47.54
CA ILE A 5 -45.24 -32.98 -46.47
C ILE A 5 -44.04 -32.46 -45.66
N LEU A 6 -42.98 -33.26 -45.50
CA LEU A 6 -41.79 -32.88 -44.71
C LEU A 6 -40.89 -31.82 -45.36
N MET A 7 -40.98 -31.62 -46.68
CA MET A 7 -40.16 -30.63 -47.39
C MET A 7 -40.75 -29.21 -47.35
N ALA A 8 -42.07 -29.07 -47.19
CA ALA A 8 -42.72 -27.77 -47.14
C ALA A 8 -42.50 -27.05 -45.80
N GLU A 9 -42.37 -27.80 -44.70
CA GLU A 9 -42.20 -27.26 -43.35
C GLU A 9 -40.75 -26.81 -43.05
N SER A 10 -39.78 -27.34 -43.79
CA SER A 10 -38.37 -26.91 -43.70
C SER A 10 -38.13 -25.57 -44.42
N ALA A 11 -38.86 -25.30 -45.50
CA ALA A 11 -38.73 -24.07 -46.28
C ALA A 11 -39.39 -22.84 -45.61
N SER A 12 -40.44 -23.03 -44.80
CA SER A 12 -41.07 -21.94 -44.04
C SER A 12 -40.18 -21.45 -42.90
N ASN A 13 -39.57 -22.38 -42.16
CA ASN A 13 -38.66 -22.06 -41.06
C ASN A 13 -37.40 -21.30 -41.53
N LEU A 14 -36.87 -21.60 -42.72
CA LEU A 14 -35.69 -20.91 -43.26
C LEU A 14 -35.97 -19.44 -43.64
N LYS A 15 -37.19 -19.10 -44.08
CA LYS A 15 -37.58 -17.71 -44.36
C LYS A 15 -37.77 -16.89 -43.08
N GLU A 16 -38.26 -17.50 -42.01
CA GLU A 16 -38.47 -16.81 -40.73
C GLU A 16 -37.14 -16.49 -40.02
N THR A 17 -36.15 -17.39 -40.12
CA THR A 17 -34.81 -17.16 -39.55
C THR A 17 -34.03 -16.08 -40.31
N ALA A 18 -34.18 -16.00 -41.64
CA ALA A 18 -33.52 -14.96 -42.45
C ALA A 18 -34.06 -13.56 -42.14
N HIS A 19 -35.36 -13.43 -41.85
CA HIS A 19 -35.97 -12.13 -41.56
C HIS A 19 -35.58 -11.58 -40.17
N ARG A 20 -35.30 -12.46 -39.18
CA ARG A 20 -34.82 -12.06 -37.84
C ARG A 20 -33.38 -11.58 -37.82
N VAL A 21 -32.52 -12.07 -38.73
CA VAL A 21 -31.11 -11.65 -38.80
C VAL A 21 -30.99 -10.26 -39.43
N SER A 22 -31.82 -9.92 -40.41
CA SER A 22 -31.78 -8.60 -41.06
C SER A 22 -32.30 -7.45 -40.18
N SER A 23 -33.20 -7.73 -39.22
CA SER A 23 -33.73 -6.71 -38.31
C SER A 23 -32.85 -6.41 -37.09
N ARG A 24 -31.69 -7.08 -36.94
CA ARG A 24 -30.76 -6.85 -35.81
C ARG A 24 -29.60 -5.91 -36.14
N GLN A 25 -29.54 -5.38 -37.37
CA GLN A 25 -28.43 -4.57 -37.86
C GLN A 25 -28.71 -3.06 -37.95
N GLU A 26 -29.79 -2.57 -37.34
CA GLU A 26 -30.17 -1.16 -37.42
C GLU A 26 -30.41 -0.53 -36.04
N LYS A 27 -29.57 -0.86 -35.05
CA LYS A 27 -29.47 -0.08 -33.81
C LYS A 27 -28.19 0.73 -33.80
N SER A 28 -28.30 1.89 -34.46
CA SER A 28 -27.56 3.14 -34.28
C SER A 28 -26.08 3.07 -33.87
N PRO A 29 -25.15 3.49 -34.75
CA PRO A 29 -23.89 4.09 -34.34
C PRO A 29 -24.16 5.50 -33.81
N MET A 30 -24.80 5.59 -32.65
CA MET A 30 -24.53 6.67 -31.71
C MET A 30 -23.82 6.03 -30.52
N GLN A 31 -22.63 5.47 -30.79
CA GLN A 31 -21.57 5.46 -29.78
C GLN A 31 -21.19 6.93 -29.56
N GLN A 32 -22.06 7.57 -28.79
CA GLN A 32 -21.76 8.46 -27.70
C GLN A 32 -20.25 8.69 -27.61
N ASN A 33 -19.85 9.92 -27.98
CA ASN A 33 -18.65 10.58 -27.47
C ASN A 33 -18.62 10.39 -25.96
N GLN A 34 -18.20 9.22 -25.48
CA GLN A 34 -17.68 9.08 -24.15
C GLN A 34 -16.41 9.92 -24.20
N PRO A 35 -16.35 11.06 -23.49
CA PRO A 35 -15.08 11.74 -23.32
C PRO A 35 -14.11 10.66 -22.83
N ALA A 36 -12.97 10.56 -23.52
CA ALA A 36 -11.92 9.61 -23.18
C ALA A 36 -11.81 9.56 -21.65
N PRO A 37 -11.77 8.37 -21.02
CA PRO A 37 -11.69 8.26 -19.57
C PRO A 37 -10.60 9.21 -19.12
N SER A 38 -11.00 10.26 -18.40
CA SER A 38 -10.04 11.27 -17.97
C SER A 38 -8.96 10.49 -17.26
N SER A 39 -7.73 10.65 -17.74
CA SER A 39 -6.54 10.12 -17.12
C SER A 39 -6.34 10.86 -15.81
N ALA A 40 -7.25 10.64 -14.86
CA ALA A 40 -7.10 11.05 -13.49
C ALA A 40 -5.72 10.54 -13.08
N PRO A 41 -4.85 11.41 -12.54
CA PRO A 41 -3.51 11.01 -12.17
C PRO A 41 -3.65 9.81 -11.24
N ARG A 42 -3.12 8.66 -11.69
CA ARG A 42 -3.18 7.38 -10.98
C ARG A 42 -2.62 7.65 -9.58
N GLN A 43 -3.49 7.81 -8.59
CA GLN A 43 -3.11 8.19 -7.23
C GLN A 43 -2.19 7.09 -6.71
N LEU A 44 -0.96 7.46 -6.33
CA LEU A 44 -0.05 6.52 -5.69
C LEU A 44 -0.64 6.19 -4.31
N PRO A 45 -0.88 4.91 -3.98
CA PRO A 45 -1.44 4.47 -2.69
C PRO A 45 -0.77 5.11 -1.46
N ALA A 46 0.55 5.28 -1.50
CA ALA A 46 1.30 6.02 -0.49
C ALA A 46 1.47 7.49 -0.92
N GLY A 47 0.44 8.29 -0.67
CA GLY A 47 0.51 9.73 -0.85
C GLY A 47 1.40 10.41 0.21
N PRO A 48 1.78 11.68 0.00
CA PRO A 48 2.62 12.44 0.95
C PRO A 48 1.96 12.56 2.32
N GLY A 49 0.63 12.49 2.40
CA GLY A 49 -0.12 12.47 3.66
C GLY A 49 0.25 11.30 4.56
N VAL A 50 0.37 10.08 4.02
CA VAL A 50 0.75 8.89 4.82
C VAL A 50 2.19 9.00 5.33
N MET A 51 3.08 9.52 4.49
CA MET A 51 4.49 9.77 4.87
C MET A 51 4.57 10.79 6.01
N LEU A 52 3.83 11.90 5.93
CA LEU A 52 3.78 12.91 6.99
C LEU A 52 3.15 12.40 8.28
N VAL A 53 2.03 11.68 8.20
CA VAL A 53 1.39 11.08 9.37
C VAL A 53 2.33 10.10 10.05
N SER A 54 3.03 9.26 9.28
CA SER A 54 4.04 8.36 9.82
C SER A 54 5.18 9.15 10.49
N ALA A 55 5.71 10.18 9.83
CA ALA A 55 6.75 11.04 10.40
C ALA A 55 6.33 11.67 11.74
N LEU A 56 5.07 12.10 11.87
CA LEU A 56 4.53 12.68 13.10
C LEU A 56 4.39 11.63 14.21
N ILE A 57 3.86 10.45 13.90
CA ILE A 57 3.72 9.37 14.88
C ILE A 57 5.09 8.99 15.43
N PHE A 58 6.02 8.61 14.54
CA PHE A 58 7.37 8.20 14.96
C PHE A 58 8.16 9.36 15.57
N GLY A 59 7.92 10.59 15.11
CA GLY A 59 8.54 11.79 15.67
C GLY A 59 8.07 12.07 17.09
N TYR A 60 6.77 11.91 17.36
CA TYR A 60 6.23 12.02 18.72
C TYR A 60 6.88 11.00 19.66
N PHE A 61 6.88 9.72 19.28
CA PHE A 61 7.49 8.69 20.13
C PHE A 61 9.01 8.86 20.26
N GLY A 62 9.72 9.18 19.17
CA GLY A 62 11.18 9.26 19.16
C GLY A 62 11.78 10.54 19.74
N PHE A 63 11.13 11.70 19.57
CA PHE A 63 11.69 12.96 20.08
C PHE A 63 11.03 13.43 21.37
N LEU A 64 9.77 13.07 21.62
CA LEU A 64 9.01 13.54 22.78
C LEU A 64 8.71 12.41 23.78
N GLY A 65 8.59 11.16 23.32
CA GLY A 65 8.13 10.03 24.12
C GLY A 65 9.22 9.24 24.86
N THR A 66 10.40 9.07 24.28
CA THR A 66 11.45 8.18 24.81
C THR A 66 12.31 8.79 25.93
N GLY A 67 12.16 10.08 26.26
CA GLY A 67 12.87 10.72 27.37
C GLY A 67 14.40 10.80 27.25
N GLY A 68 15.00 10.21 26.20
CA GLY A 68 16.43 10.30 25.87
C GLY A 68 17.39 9.53 26.78
N SER A 69 16.90 8.73 27.72
CA SER A 69 17.77 7.92 28.60
C SER A 69 17.89 6.50 28.06
N TRP A 70 19.10 6.12 27.65
CA TRP A 70 19.41 4.75 27.21
C TRP A 70 20.21 3.97 28.25
N THR A 71 20.40 4.56 29.43
CA THR A 71 21.18 3.98 30.52
C THR A 71 20.30 3.71 31.72
N THR A 72 20.61 2.63 32.42
CA THR A 72 20.09 2.35 33.76
C THR A 72 20.67 3.34 34.79
N PRO A 73 20.13 3.42 36.02
CA PRO A 73 20.66 4.30 37.06
C PRO A 73 22.12 4.06 37.45
N ASP A 74 22.62 2.84 37.26
CA ASP A 74 24.04 2.44 37.43
C ASP A 74 24.92 2.80 36.22
N GLY A 75 24.35 3.39 35.16
CA GLY A 75 25.06 3.86 33.97
C GLY A 75 25.26 2.81 32.87
N THR A 76 24.69 1.62 33.02
CA THR A 76 24.76 0.55 32.01
C THR A 76 23.86 0.89 30.82
N ILE A 77 24.38 0.80 29.61
CA ILE A 77 23.60 1.03 28.39
C ILE A 77 22.67 -0.15 28.15
N VAL A 78 21.38 0.13 27.97
CA VAL A 78 20.36 -0.85 27.57
C VAL A 78 20.23 -0.84 26.04
N PRO A 79 20.69 -1.89 25.33
CA PRO A 79 20.70 -1.90 23.87
C PRO A 79 19.30 -1.74 23.25
N ALA A 80 18.27 -2.33 23.87
CA ALA A 80 16.89 -2.23 23.40
C ALA A 80 16.38 -0.78 23.40
N TRP A 81 16.65 -0.01 24.46
CA TRP A 81 16.24 1.39 24.58
C TRP A 81 16.95 2.27 23.56
N LEU A 82 18.27 2.07 23.40
CA LEU A 82 19.06 2.78 22.40
C LEU A 82 18.57 2.49 20.98
N MET A 83 18.37 1.21 20.65
CA MET A 83 17.89 0.79 19.33
C MET A 83 16.49 1.33 19.04
N LEU A 84 15.58 1.29 20.02
CA LEU A 84 14.24 1.84 19.87
C LEU A 84 14.30 3.34 19.58
N ASP A 85 15.01 4.10 20.40
CA ASP A 85 15.10 5.55 20.28
C ASP A 85 15.70 5.97 18.93
N LEU A 86 16.82 5.35 18.53
CA LEU A 86 17.44 5.60 17.24
C LEU A 86 16.52 5.22 16.08
N THR A 87 15.82 4.08 16.17
CA THR A 87 14.90 3.63 15.12
C THR A 87 13.74 4.61 14.98
N LEU A 88 13.11 5.04 16.07
CA LEU A 88 12.01 6.02 16.05
C LEU A 88 12.45 7.34 15.41
N LYS A 89 13.58 7.90 15.85
CA LYS A 89 14.11 9.18 15.34
C LYS A 89 14.50 9.09 13.87
N ALA A 90 15.26 8.05 13.49
CA ALA A 90 15.69 7.86 12.11
C ALA A 90 14.49 7.67 11.19
N THR A 91 13.52 6.83 11.58
CA THR A 91 12.29 6.59 10.81
C THR A 91 11.50 7.88 10.63
N ALA A 92 11.32 8.67 11.68
CA ALA A 92 10.61 9.94 11.63
C ALA A 92 11.26 10.93 10.64
N ILE A 93 12.58 11.11 10.73
CA ILE A 93 13.34 11.98 9.83
C ILE A 93 13.22 11.49 8.39
N CYS A 94 13.45 10.21 8.14
CA CYS A 94 13.40 9.63 6.81
C CYS A 94 12.01 9.72 6.17
N PHE A 95 10.94 9.58 6.95
CA PHE A 95 9.57 9.79 6.48
C PHE A 95 9.26 11.25 6.18
N ALA A 96 9.75 12.19 7.00
CA ALA A 96 9.62 13.62 6.71
C ALA A 96 10.37 14.00 5.41
N VAL A 97 11.60 13.48 5.23
CA VAL A 97 12.38 13.67 3.99
C VAL A 97 11.65 13.07 2.79
N SER A 98 11.10 11.86 2.91
CA SER A 98 10.33 11.22 1.84
C SER A 98 9.10 12.03 1.46
N ALA A 99 8.38 12.58 2.45
CA ALA A 99 7.26 13.49 2.22
C ALA A 99 7.67 14.77 1.48
N GLY A 100 8.80 15.39 1.86
CA GLY A 100 9.34 16.56 1.18
C GLY A 100 9.77 16.25 -0.26
N LEU A 101 10.45 15.11 -0.46
CA LEU A 101 10.85 14.63 -1.78
C LEU A 101 9.67 14.38 -2.70
N TYR A 102 8.50 14.04 -2.16
CA TYR A 102 7.31 13.74 -2.96
C TYR A 102 6.93 14.91 -3.89
N MET A 103 7.18 16.15 -3.49
CA MET A 103 6.86 17.34 -4.29
C MET A 103 7.73 17.48 -5.54
N ALA A 104 8.98 17.01 -5.48
CA ALA A 104 9.95 17.13 -6.57
C ALA A 104 10.10 15.82 -7.38
N ALA A 105 10.09 14.67 -6.70
CA ALA A 105 10.34 13.35 -7.27
C ALA A 105 9.47 12.28 -6.60
N PRO A 106 8.17 12.17 -6.96
CA PRO A 106 7.23 11.23 -6.34
C PRO A 106 7.66 9.76 -6.39
N LEU A 107 8.38 9.37 -7.45
CA LEU A 107 8.90 8.00 -7.59
C LEU A 107 9.99 7.72 -6.55
N LEU A 108 10.99 8.61 -6.47
CA LEU A 108 12.09 8.48 -5.53
C LEU A 108 11.58 8.54 -4.07
N ALA A 109 10.62 9.42 -3.79
CA ALA A 109 9.96 9.50 -2.49
C ALA A 109 9.30 8.18 -2.09
N ASN A 110 8.58 7.52 -3.01
CA ASN A 110 7.96 6.22 -2.74
C ASN A 110 8.99 5.10 -2.54
N MET A 111 10.09 5.10 -3.30
CA MET A 111 11.17 4.13 -3.11
C MET A 111 11.86 4.32 -1.75
N ALA A 112 12.17 5.57 -1.39
CA ALA A 112 12.76 5.91 -0.09
C ALA A 112 11.82 5.50 1.05
N TYR A 113 10.54 5.87 0.97
CA TYR A 113 9.54 5.47 1.96
C TYR A 113 9.43 3.95 2.07
N CYS A 114 9.38 3.22 0.95
CA CYS A 114 9.32 1.75 0.94
C CYS A 114 10.51 1.12 1.68
N LEU A 115 11.73 1.56 1.38
CA LEU A 115 12.95 1.00 1.96
C LEU A 115 13.05 1.31 3.46
N VAL A 116 12.76 2.56 3.83
CA VAL A 116 12.75 2.99 5.23
C VAL A 116 11.71 2.19 6.01
N SER A 117 10.49 2.10 5.49
CA SER A 117 9.39 1.38 6.13
C SER A 117 9.72 -0.11 6.29
N MET A 118 10.36 -0.75 5.32
CA MET A 118 10.80 -2.14 5.44
C MET A 118 11.90 -2.31 6.50
N GLY A 119 12.91 -1.43 6.50
CA GLY A 119 13.99 -1.46 7.49
C GLY A 119 13.49 -1.21 8.91
N SER A 120 12.63 -0.21 9.09
CA SER A 120 12.03 0.12 10.39
C SER A 120 11.16 -1.01 10.92
N ALA A 121 10.37 -1.69 10.07
CA ALA A 121 9.57 -2.83 10.49
C ALA A 121 10.44 -3.95 11.09
N LEU A 122 11.56 -4.29 10.42
CA LEU A 122 12.50 -5.29 10.91
C LEU A 122 13.17 -4.87 12.23
N MET A 123 13.55 -3.59 12.34
CA MET A 123 14.13 -3.06 13.57
C MET A 123 13.14 -3.11 14.76
N PHE A 124 11.87 -2.77 14.56
CA PHE A 124 10.86 -2.87 15.62
C PHE A 124 10.62 -4.32 16.06
N ILE A 125 10.65 -5.28 15.13
CA ILE A 125 10.58 -6.71 15.47
C ILE A 125 11.81 -7.12 16.30
N LEU A 126 13.00 -6.68 15.90
CA LEU A 126 14.23 -6.97 16.64
C LEU A 126 14.18 -6.41 18.08
N VAL A 127 13.75 -5.15 18.25
CA VAL A 127 13.58 -4.55 19.59
C VAL A 127 12.55 -5.33 20.40
N ALA A 128 11.42 -5.74 19.79
CA ALA A 128 10.42 -6.54 20.49
C ALA A 128 10.97 -7.90 20.96
N ILE A 129 11.86 -8.53 20.18
CA ILE A 129 12.55 -9.76 20.56
C ILE A 129 13.52 -9.48 21.73
N LEU A 130 14.28 -8.40 21.69
CA LEU A 130 15.20 -8.02 22.77
C LEU A 130 14.43 -7.77 24.07
N ASP A 131 13.32 -7.04 24.03
CA ASP A 131 12.44 -6.80 25.18
C ASP A 131 11.83 -8.10 25.74
N TRP A 132 11.55 -9.08 24.88
CA TRP A 132 11.06 -10.38 25.31
C TRP A 132 12.12 -11.22 26.02
N ILE A 133 13.38 -11.07 25.62
CA ILE A 133 14.52 -11.79 26.20
C ILE A 133 14.94 -11.17 27.54
N ASP A 134 14.86 -9.84 27.67
CA ASP A 134 15.25 -9.09 28.87
C ASP A 134 14.07 -8.22 29.38
N PRO A 135 13.07 -8.83 30.03
CA PRO A 135 11.89 -8.13 30.49
C PRO A 135 12.18 -7.12 31.61
N ASP A 136 13.29 -7.27 32.34
CA ASP A 136 13.71 -6.36 33.40
C ASP A 136 14.13 -4.99 32.84
N HIS A 137 14.56 -4.96 31.57
CA HIS A 137 14.92 -3.75 30.84
C HIS A 137 14.04 -3.52 29.61
N ALA A 138 12.77 -3.94 29.65
CA ALA A 138 11.84 -3.74 28.55
C ALA A 138 11.75 -2.26 28.16
N ALA A 139 11.74 -1.97 26.85
CA ALA A 139 11.57 -0.62 26.36
C ALA A 139 10.22 -0.03 26.79
N ALA A 140 10.18 1.29 26.98
CA ALA A 140 8.98 2.00 27.43
C ALA A 140 7.76 1.78 26.49
N ALA A 141 8.02 1.48 25.22
CA ALA A 141 7.01 0.95 24.31
C ALA A 141 6.89 -0.56 24.56
N GLY A 142 5.91 -0.98 25.35
CA GLY A 142 5.67 -2.41 25.59
C GLY A 142 5.56 -3.21 24.27
N PRO A 143 5.85 -4.53 24.28
CA PRO A 143 6.07 -5.33 23.07
C PRO A 143 4.91 -5.29 22.07
N VAL A 144 3.68 -5.14 22.55
CA VAL A 144 2.49 -4.96 21.70
C VAL A 144 2.58 -3.71 20.83
N LEU A 145 3.05 -2.58 21.39
CA LEU A 145 3.19 -1.33 20.63
C LEU A 145 4.28 -1.44 19.57
N LEU A 146 5.39 -2.12 19.88
CA LEU A 146 6.46 -2.40 18.92
C LEU A 146 5.96 -3.24 17.74
N LEU A 147 5.11 -4.24 18.00
CA LEU A 147 4.47 -5.03 16.95
C LEU A 147 3.50 -4.21 16.11
N ILE A 148 2.75 -3.27 16.72
CA ILE A 148 1.89 -2.33 15.99
C ILE A 148 2.74 -1.44 15.07
N PHE A 149 3.86 -0.92 15.55
CA PHE A 149 4.79 -0.14 14.71
C PHE A 149 5.39 -0.99 13.59
N ALA A 150 5.79 -2.23 13.88
CA ALA A 150 6.28 -3.15 12.86
C ALA A 150 5.21 -3.40 11.78
N ALA A 151 3.96 -3.64 12.17
CA ALA A 151 2.85 -3.86 11.25
C ALA A 151 2.54 -2.61 10.41
N TRP A 152 2.50 -1.43 11.04
CA TRP A 152 2.30 -0.14 10.35
C TRP A 152 3.36 0.07 9.27
N ASN A 153 4.64 -0.13 9.62
CA ASN A 153 5.75 0.03 8.69
C ASN A 153 5.77 -1.09 7.62
N GLY A 154 5.39 -2.31 7.97
CA GLY A 154 5.25 -3.40 6.99
C GLY A 154 4.18 -3.08 5.94
N TYR A 155 3.04 -2.56 6.38
CA TYR A 155 1.96 -2.11 5.50
C TYR A 155 2.40 -0.95 4.59
N GLY A 156 3.11 0.05 5.13
CA GLY A 156 3.70 1.14 4.36
C GLY A 156 4.64 0.65 3.26
N ALA A 157 5.50 -0.33 3.57
CA ALA A 157 6.41 -0.93 2.60
C ALA A 157 5.66 -1.67 1.48
N ILE A 158 4.68 -2.51 1.82
CA ILE A 158 3.92 -3.30 0.84
C ILE A 158 3.11 -2.39 -0.09
N SER A 159 2.41 -1.40 0.45
CA SER A 159 1.60 -0.47 -0.33
C SER A 159 2.46 0.36 -1.30
N SER A 160 3.63 0.86 -0.86
CA SER A 160 4.58 1.51 -1.77
C SER A 160 5.17 0.55 -2.80
N LEU A 161 5.50 -0.69 -2.43
CA LEU A 161 6.01 -1.67 -3.38
C LEU A 161 4.99 -1.99 -4.48
N GLN A 162 3.73 -2.22 -4.12
CA GLN A 162 2.63 -2.40 -5.08
C GLN A 162 2.49 -1.18 -6.01
N SER A 163 2.65 0.02 -5.48
CA SER A 163 2.62 1.26 -6.26
C SER A 163 3.74 1.32 -7.31
N LEU A 164 4.93 0.84 -6.96
CA LEU A 164 6.08 0.78 -7.85
C LEU A 164 5.90 -0.29 -8.94
N LEU A 165 5.42 -1.48 -8.57
CA LEU A 165 5.20 -2.59 -9.49
C LEU A 165 4.10 -2.28 -10.52
N ASN A 166 2.99 -1.66 -10.09
CA ASN A 166 1.88 -1.30 -10.98
C ASN A 166 2.21 -0.13 -11.93
N ARG A 167 3.39 0.49 -11.79
CA ARG A 167 3.90 1.52 -12.71
C ARG A 167 4.77 0.94 -13.81
N SER A 168 5.36 -0.24 -13.61
CA SER A 168 6.22 -0.90 -14.60
C SER A 168 5.46 -1.77 -15.61
N SER A 169 4.18 -2.04 -15.36
CA SER A 169 3.24 -2.76 -16.26
C SER A 169 2.46 -1.79 -17.14
#